data_AF-W0F6S5-F1
#
_entry.id   AF-W0F6S5-F1
#
_cell.length_a   1.000
_cell.length_b   1.000
_cell.length_c   1.000
_cell.angle_alpha   90.00
_cell.angle_beta   90.00
_cell.angle_gamma   90.00
#
_symmetry.space_group_name_H-M   'P 1'
#
loop_
_entity.id
_entity.type
_entity.pdbx_description
1 polymer ?
#
loop_
_entity_poly.entity_id
_entity_poly.type
_entity_poly.pdbx_seq_one_letter_code
_entity_poly.pdbx_strand_id
1 'polypeptide(L)'
;MAYGRIKELNDTSGKRLAQLLLSIMKKLKLDQIRYECNAWKRGVNFIMEESVIMKIRLSEILKLSLNEQLVEGVERLQNKLIRNDELIGVFRDDLTDINSFIQTEAAIPAQLEKEFDIKIDRLQHNLLYLEKHFSKLKSEFNNYLRSNMGHTIRN
;
A
#
# COMPACT_ATOMS: atom_id res chain seq x y z
N MET A 1 40.09 13.72 45.25
CA MET A 1 39.03 12.73 45.00
C MET A 1 37.73 13.30 44.40
N ALA A 2 37.46 14.62 44.44
CA ALA A 2 36.21 15.20 43.90
C ALA A 2 36.12 15.26 42.35
N TYR A 3 37.24 15.44 41.66
CA TYR A 3 37.29 15.58 40.18
C TYR A 3 36.88 14.30 39.43
N GLY A 4 37.16 13.11 40.00
CA GLY A 4 36.77 11.81 39.40
C GLY A 4 35.26 11.59 39.41
N ARG A 5 34.59 11.91 40.53
CA ARG A 5 33.12 11.79 40.64
C ARG A 5 32.36 12.72 39.71
N ILE A 6 32.85 13.94 39.48
CA ILE A 6 32.21 14.90 38.57
C ILE A 6 32.34 14.44 37.10
N LYS A 7 33.49 13.86 36.72
CA LYS A 7 33.69 13.31 35.37
C LYS A 7 32.82 12.07 35.12
N GLU A 8 32.69 11.18 36.10
CA GLU A 8 31.81 10.01 36.03
C GLU A 8 30.32 10.37 36.02
N LEU A 9 29.91 11.38 36.80
CA LEU A 9 28.53 11.90 36.79
C LEU A 9 28.17 12.53 35.43
N ASN A 10 29.07 13.28 34.81
CA ASN A 10 28.87 13.84 33.47
C ASN A 10 28.84 12.77 32.37
N ASP A 11 29.69 11.75 32.44
CA ASP A 11 29.69 10.63 31.49
C ASP A 11 28.42 9.76 31.63
N THR A 12 27.95 9.54 32.86
CA THR A 12 26.72 8.78 33.13
C THR A 12 25.47 9.55 32.71
N SER A 13 25.45 10.87 32.90
CA SER A 13 24.33 11.73 32.51
C SER A 13 24.24 11.88 30.99
N GLY A 14 25.38 12.04 30.30
CA GLY A 14 25.45 12.06 28.85
C GLY A 14 24.97 10.74 28.21
N LYS A 15 25.39 9.60 28.74
CA LYS A 15 24.93 8.28 28.30
C LYS A 15 23.42 8.09 28.47
N ARG A 16 22.85 8.56 29.59
CA ARG A 16 21.40 8.50 29.83
C ARG A 16 20.61 9.38 28.86
N LEU A 17 21.08 10.59 28.56
CA LEU A 17 20.45 11.47 27.58
C LEU A 17 20.50 10.87 26.17
N ALA A 18 21.63 10.31 25.76
CA ALA A 18 21.76 9.62 24.48
C ALA A 18 20.79 8.43 24.36
N GLN A 19 20.67 7.63 25.43
CA GLN A 19 19.73 6.50 25.47
C GLN A 19 18.26 6.97 25.38
N LEU A 20 17.92 8.07 26.06
CA LEU A 20 16.58 8.65 26.00
C LEU A 20 16.26 9.17 24.60
N LEU A 21 17.18 9.89 23.97
CA LEU A 21 17.03 10.39 22.60
C LEU A 21 16.84 9.24 21.60
N LEU A 22 17.64 8.18 21.72
CA LEU A 22 17.51 6.99 20.86
C LEU A 22 16.13 6.33 21.02
N SER A 23 15.64 6.22 22.25
CA SER A 23 14.30 5.67 22.53
C SER A 23 13.19 6.52 21.91
N ILE A 24 13.27 7.85 22.05
CA ILE A 24 12.32 8.79 21.45
C ILE A 24 12.32 8.67 19.93
N MET A 25 13.50 8.63 19.30
CA MET A 25 13.63 8.48 17.84
C MET A 25 13.02 7.17 17.33
N LYS A 26 13.26 6.06 18.03
CA LYS A 26 12.67 4.76 17.67
C LYS A 26 11.15 4.77 17.75
N LYS A 27 10.59 5.40 18.79
CA LYS A 27 9.15 5.57 18.92
C LYS A 27 8.56 6.42 17.80
N LEU A 28 9.19 7.56 17.47
CA LEU A 28 8.75 8.43 16.38
C LEU A 28 8.77 7.71 15.02
N LYS A 29 9.81 6.90 14.74
CA LYS A 29 9.88 6.06 13.53
C LYS A 29 8.69 5.09 13.46
N LEU A 30 8.37 4.41 14.56
CA LEU A 30 7.23 3.48 14.63
C LEU A 30 5.89 4.21 14.42
N ASP A 31 5.72 5.38 15.03
CA ASP A 31 4.53 6.22 14.88
C ASP A 31 4.33 6.68 13.42
N GLN A 32 5.42 7.09 12.76
CA GLN A 32 5.40 7.45 11.35
C GLN A 32 4.97 6.26 10.48
N ILE A 33 5.59 5.09 10.68
CA ILE A 33 5.29 3.89 9.88
C ILE A 33 3.83 3.47 10.08
N ARG A 34 3.31 3.55 11.29
CA ARG A 34 1.88 3.30 11.57
C ARG A 34 0.97 4.27 10.81
N TYR A 35 1.33 5.55 10.73
CA TYR A 35 0.59 6.52 9.93
C TYR A 35 0.62 6.16 8.44
N GLU A 36 1.79 5.79 7.91
CA GLU A 36 1.99 5.39 6.53
C GLU A 36 1.19 4.12 6.19
N CYS A 37 1.27 3.07 7.00
CA CYS A 37 0.48 1.85 6.82
C CYS A 37 -1.02 2.13 6.77
N ASN A 38 -1.51 3.05 7.60
CA ASN A 38 -2.92 3.48 7.55
C ASN A 38 -3.24 4.24 6.27
N ALA A 39 -2.33 5.07 5.75
CA ALA A 39 -2.51 5.75 4.47
C ALA A 39 -2.53 4.76 3.30
N TRP A 40 -1.61 3.81 3.29
CA TRP A 40 -1.54 2.76 2.27
C TRP A 40 -2.78 1.88 2.27
N LYS A 41 -3.29 1.52 3.45
CA LYS A 41 -4.56 0.79 3.59
C LYS A 41 -5.72 1.54 2.92
N ARG A 42 -5.82 2.86 3.13
CA ARG A 42 -6.84 3.69 2.48
C ARG A 42 -6.66 3.71 0.96
N GLY A 43 -5.43 3.87 0.47
CA GLY A 43 -5.12 3.86 -0.96
C GLY A 43 -5.54 2.57 -1.64
N VAL A 44 -5.23 1.43 -1.04
CA VAL A 44 -5.61 0.11 -1.59
C VAL A 44 -7.11 -0.15 -1.50
N ASN A 45 -7.78 0.27 -0.42
CA ASN A 45 -9.24 0.18 -0.33
C ASN A 45 -9.91 0.98 -1.44
N PHE A 46 -9.43 2.19 -1.73
CA PHE A 46 -9.94 3.00 -2.84
C PHE A 46 -9.78 2.29 -4.19
N ILE A 47 -8.61 1.69 -4.45
CA ILE A 47 -8.37 0.90 -5.67
C ILE A 47 -9.35 -0.29 -5.76
N MET A 48 -9.59 -0.97 -4.64
CA MET A 48 -10.49 -2.11 -4.56
C MET A 48 -11.95 -1.71 -4.86
N GLU A 49 -12.44 -0.62 -4.26
CA GLU A 49 -13.77 -0.09 -4.50
C GLU A 49 -13.97 0.28 -5.98
N GLU A 50 -13.00 0.96 -6.58
CA GLU A 50 -13.03 1.31 -7.99
C GLU A 50 -13.00 0.06 -8.90
N SER A 51 -12.22 -0.97 -8.54
CA SER A 51 -12.21 -2.27 -9.25
C SER A 51 -13.60 -2.92 -9.26
N VAL A 52 -14.32 -2.86 -8.13
CA VAL A 52 -15.71 -3.36 -8.04
C VAL A 52 -16.64 -2.59 -8.99
N ILE A 53 -16.55 -1.26 -9.00
CA ILE A 53 -17.36 -0.43 -9.90
C ILE A 53 -17.10 -0.77 -11.37
N MET A 54 -15.83 -0.97 -11.75
CA MET A 54 -15.46 -1.35 -13.11
C MET A 54 -16.05 -2.71 -13.51
N LYS A 55 -16.02 -3.71 -12.61
CA LYS A 55 -16.62 -5.04 -12.85
C LYS A 55 -18.13 -4.96 -13.00
N ILE A 56 -18.81 -4.17 -12.18
CA ILE A 56 -20.26 -3.93 -12.30
C ILE A 56 -20.57 -3.36 -13.69
N ARG A 57 -19.83 -2.35 -14.13
CA ARG A 57 -20.00 -1.75 -15.45
C ARG A 57 -19.74 -2.75 -16.60
N LEU A 58 -18.74 -3.62 -16.49
CA LEU A 58 -18.55 -4.70 -17.48
C LEU A 58 -19.75 -5.62 -17.54
N SER A 59 -20.31 -6.00 -16.38
CA SER A 59 -21.52 -6.82 -16.30
C SER A 59 -22.72 -6.15 -16.96
N GLU A 60 -22.91 -4.84 -16.75
CA GLU A 60 -23.97 -4.07 -17.39
C GLU A 60 -23.83 -4.02 -18.91
N ILE A 61 -22.61 -3.83 -19.42
CA ILE A 61 -22.33 -3.82 -20.87
C ILE A 61 -22.67 -5.15 -21.52
N LEU A 62 -22.30 -6.26 -20.90
CA LEU A 62 -22.63 -7.61 -21.39
C LEU A 62 -24.15 -7.86 -21.44
N LYS A 63 -24.93 -7.23 -20.55
CA LYS A 63 -26.40 -7.33 -20.57
C LYS A 63 -27.03 -6.57 -21.74
N LEU A 64 -26.38 -5.51 -22.23
CA LEU A 64 -26.94 -4.63 -23.26
C LEU A 64 -26.71 -5.16 -24.68
N SER A 65 -25.59 -5.83 -24.93
CA SER A 65 -25.31 -6.41 -26.25
C SER A 65 -24.27 -7.52 -26.16
N LEU A 66 -24.57 -8.67 -26.75
CA LEU A 66 -23.63 -9.77 -26.94
C LEU A 66 -23.18 -9.79 -28.40
N ASN A 67 -22.21 -8.95 -28.75
CA ASN A 67 -21.45 -9.09 -29.99
C ASN A 67 -20.09 -9.72 -29.66
N GLU A 68 -19.56 -10.54 -30.57
CA GLU A 68 -18.34 -11.32 -30.36
C GLU A 68 -17.11 -10.43 -30.04
N GLN A 69 -16.98 -9.28 -30.70
CA GLN A 69 -15.89 -8.33 -30.48
C GLN A 69 -15.92 -7.68 -29.08
N LEU A 70 -17.12 -7.47 -28.56
CA LEU A 70 -17.39 -6.89 -27.25
C LEU A 70 -17.18 -7.92 -26.14
N VAL A 71 -17.52 -9.18 -26.40
CA VAL A 71 -17.19 -10.28 -25.47
C VAL A 71 -15.67 -10.40 -25.32
N GLU A 72 -14.90 -10.44 -26.42
CA GLU A 72 -13.43 -10.53 -26.35
C GLU A 72 -12.81 -9.32 -25.61
N GLY A 73 -13.33 -8.11 -25.85
CA GLY A 73 -12.91 -6.90 -25.14
C GLY A 73 -13.18 -6.95 -23.63
N VAL A 74 -14.38 -7.39 -23.24
CA VAL A 74 -14.77 -7.55 -21.84
C VAL A 74 -13.94 -8.62 -21.14
N GLU A 75 -13.73 -9.78 -21.76
CA GLU A 75 -12.90 -10.85 -21.20
C GLU A 75 -11.46 -10.39 -20.94
N ARG A 76 -10.87 -9.66 -21.89
CA ARG A 76 -9.52 -9.08 -21.71
C ARG A 76 -9.46 -8.11 -20.52
N LEU A 77 -10.47 -7.26 -20.34
CA LEU A 77 -10.54 -6.34 -19.20
C LEU A 77 -10.79 -7.08 -17.88
N GLN A 78 -11.66 -8.08 -17.88
CA GLN A 78 -11.94 -8.91 -16.71
C GLN A 78 -10.69 -9.64 -16.23
N ASN A 79 -9.90 -10.22 -17.14
CA ASN A 79 -8.63 -10.86 -16.80
C ASN A 79 -7.63 -9.88 -16.17
N LYS A 80 -7.58 -8.63 -16.63
CA LYS A 80 -6.73 -7.60 -16.02
C LYS A 80 -7.22 -7.17 -14.64
N LEU A 81 -8.53 -7.10 -14.44
CA LEU A 81 -9.13 -6.81 -13.13
C LEU A 81 -8.84 -7.92 -12.12
N ILE A 82 -8.94 -9.19 -12.52
CA ILE A 82 -8.57 -10.34 -11.68
C ILE A 82 -7.11 -10.25 -11.24
N ARG A 83 -6.19 -10.02 -12.18
CA ARG A 83 -4.76 -9.84 -11.87
C ARG A 83 -4.51 -8.65 -10.92
N ASN A 84 -5.30 -7.58 -11.08
CA ASN A 84 -5.21 -6.43 -10.17
C ASN A 84 -5.69 -6.80 -8.75
N ASP A 85 -6.73 -7.63 -8.62
CA ASP A 85 -7.17 -8.12 -7.31
C ASP A 85 -6.13 -9.04 -6.65
N GLU A 86 -5.44 -9.87 -7.43
CA GLU A 86 -4.33 -10.71 -6.93
C GLU A 86 -3.20 -9.83 -6.37
N LEU A 87 -2.82 -8.77 -7.10
CA LEU A 87 -1.81 -7.81 -6.62
C LEU A 87 -2.26 -7.09 -5.34
N ILE A 88 -3.55 -6.72 -5.25
CA ILE A 88 -4.13 -6.16 -4.02
C ILE A 88 -4.02 -7.16 -2.87
N GLY A 89 -4.31 -8.44 -3.12
CA GLY A 89 -4.19 -9.52 -2.14
C GLY A 89 -2.78 -9.59 -1.55
N VAL A 90 -1.77 -9.73 -2.42
CA VAL A 90 -0.36 -9.78 -2.01
C VAL A 90 0.04 -8.55 -1.19
N PHE A 91 -0.37 -7.36 -1.64
CA PHE A 91 -0.09 -6.13 -0.89
C PHE A 91 -0.74 -6.12 0.50
N ARG A 92 -1.99 -6.57 0.60
CA ARG A 92 -2.72 -6.62 1.87
C ARG A 92 -2.13 -7.62 2.85
N ASP A 93 -1.61 -8.73 2.36
CA ASP A 93 -0.90 -9.72 3.18
C ASP A 93 0.38 -9.10 3.75
N ASP A 94 1.22 -8.51 2.90
CA ASP A 94 2.43 -7.78 3.32
C ASP A 94 2.11 -6.68 4.36
N LEU A 95 1.02 -5.93 4.14
CA LEU A 95 0.58 -4.86 5.03
C LEU A 95 0.05 -5.39 6.37
N THR A 96 -0.58 -6.58 6.37
CA THR A 96 -1.08 -7.23 7.59
C THR A 96 0.08 -7.70 8.45
N ASP A 97 1.09 -8.30 7.84
CA ASP A 97 2.30 -8.74 8.54
C ASP A 97 2.98 -7.56 9.25
N ILE A 98 3.19 -6.44 8.55
CA ILE A 98 3.81 -5.25 9.15
C ILE A 98 2.93 -4.62 10.23
N ASN A 99 1.62 -4.52 10.01
CA ASN A 99 0.73 -3.97 11.04
C ASN A 99 0.71 -4.85 12.31
N SER A 100 0.76 -6.18 12.16
CA SER A 100 0.80 -7.08 13.31
C SER A 100 2.06 -6.85 14.14
N PHE A 101 3.21 -6.72 13.48
CA PHE A 101 4.50 -6.42 14.11
C PHE A 101 4.48 -5.08 14.85
N ILE A 102 3.94 -4.02 14.23
CA ILE A 102 3.86 -2.69 14.83
C ILE A 102 2.89 -2.65 16.04
N GLN A 103 1.85 -3.48 16.04
CA GLN A 103 0.89 -3.53 17.14
C GLN A 103 1.42 -4.26 18.37
N THR A 104 2.29 -5.25 18.19
CA THR A 104 2.85 -6.04 19.30
C THR A 104 4.11 -5.42 19.90
N GLU A 105 4.88 -4.67 19.11
CA GLU A 105 6.18 -4.16 19.52
C GLU A 105 6.14 -2.68 19.96
N ALA A 106 6.77 -2.38 21.09
CA ALA A 106 6.96 -1.00 21.55
C ALA A 106 8.09 -0.26 20.80
N ALA A 107 9.03 -1.02 20.22
CA ALA A 107 10.13 -0.53 19.40
C ALA A 107 10.70 -1.67 18.54
N ILE A 108 11.28 -1.33 17.38
CA ILE A 108 11.91 -2.31 16.50
C ILE A 108 13.21 -2.84 17.16
N PRO A 109 13.38 -4.16 17.32
CA PRO A 109 14.64 -4.73 17.81
C PRO A 109 15.80 -4.39 16.88
N ALA A 110 16.96 -4.04 17.46
CA ALA A 110 18.12 -3.60 16.68
C ALA A 110 18.60 -4.67 15.66
N GLN A 111 18.40 -5.95 15.99
CA GLN A 111 18.77 -7.06 15.11
C GLN A 111 17.86 -7.18 13.88
N LEU A 112 16.62 -6.66 13.97
CA LEU A 112 15.61 -6.74 12.91
C LEU A 112 15.44 -5.43 12.15
N GLU A 113 16.07 -4.34 12.59
CA GLU A 113 15.87 -3.00 12.03
C GLU A 113 16.09 -2.95 10.52
N LYS A 114 17.17 -3.59 10.03
CA LYS A 114 17.46 -3.65 8.59
C LYS A 114 16.43 -4.45 7.81
N GLU A 115 15.99 -5.60 8.34
CA GLU A 115 14.96 -6.41 7.68
C GLU A 115 13.63 -5.66 7.63
N PHE A 116 13.30 -4.97 8.72
CA PHE A 116 12.09 -4.18 8.81
C PHE A 116 12.10 -3.02 7.80
N ASP A 117 13.20 -2.27 7.72
CA ASP A 117 13.36 -1.19 6.75
C ASP A 117 13.20 -1.70 5.30
N ILE A 118 13.79 -2.86 4.97
CA ILE A 118 13.61 -3.50 3.66
C ILE A 118 12.13 -3.83 3.38
N LYS A 119 11.38 -4.30 4.39
CA LYS A 119 9.94 -4.60 4.22
C LYS A 119 9.11 -3.33 4.01
N ILE A 120 9.43 -2.24 4.71
CA ILE A 120 8.78 -0.93 4.52
C ILE A 120 9.05 -0.40 3.10
N ASP A 121 10.30 -0.42 2.65
CA ASP A 121 10.67 0.01 1.30
C ASP A 121 9.95 -0.83 0.24
N ARG A 122 9.88 -2.15 0.44
CA ARG A 122 9.15 -3.05 -0.46
C ARG A 122 7.66 -2.70 -0.51
N LEU A 123 7.02 -2.45 0.63
CA LEU A 123 5.61 -2.04 0.65
C LEU A 123 5.41 -0.73 -0.12
N GLN A 124 6.26 0.27 0.11
CA GLN A 124 6.16 1.54 -0.60
C GLN A 124 6.28 1.35 -2.12
N HIS A 125 7.24 0.54 -2.57
CA HIS A 125 7.41 0.21 -3.97
C HIS A 125 6.22 -0.57 -4.55
N ASN A 126 5.70 -1.56 -3.81
CA ASN A 126 4.56 -2.35 -4.22
C ASN A 126 3.29 -1.48 -4.38
N LEU A 127 3.07 -0.52 -3.47
CA LEU A 127 1.96 0.43 -3.59
C LEU A 127 2.09 1.29 -4.84
N LEU A 128 3.26 1.89 -5.07
CA LEU A 128 3.51 2.72 -6.24
C LEU A 128 3.33 1.93 -7.55
N TYR A 129 3.75 0.67 -7.55
CA TYR A 129 3.53 -0.23 -8.68
C TYR A 129 2.03 -0.49 -8.89
N LEU A 130 1.30 -0.83 -7.82
CA LEU A 130 -0.14 -1.08 -7.86
C LEU A 130 -0.92 0.14 -8.36
N GLU A 131 -0.61 1.34 -7.86
CA GLU A 131 -1.24 2.59 -8.29
C GLU A 131 -1.02 2.87 -9.78
N LYS A 132 0.22 2.71 -10.26
CA LYS A 132 0.55 2.89 -11.68
C LYS A 132 -0.16 1.87 -12.56
N HIS A 133 -0.14 0.60 -12.15
CA HIS A 133 -0.80 -0.49 -12.85
C HIS A 133 -2.31 -0.22 -12.94
N PHE A 134 -2.94 0.15 -11.82
CA PHE A 134 -4.36 0.45 -11.77
C PHE A 134 -4.74 1.68 -12.59
N SER A 135 -3.92 2.73 -12.56
CA SER A 135 -4.13 3.93 -13.39
C SER A 135 -4.15 3.60 -14.88
N LYS A 136 -3.22 2.75 -15.33
CA LYS A 136 -3.20 2.24 -16.71
C LYS A 136 -4.46 1.43 -17.03
N LEU A 137 -4.85 0.51 -16.16
CA LEU A 137 -6.07 -0.30 -16.32
C LEU A 137 -7.32 0.58 -16.43
N LYS A 138 -7.46 1.61 -15.59
CA LYS A 138 -8.56 2.58 -15.68
C LYS A 138 -8.58 3.32 -17.01
N SER A 139 -7.42 3.74 -17.51
CA SER A 139 -7.32 4.39 -18.81
C SER A 139 -7.78 3.46 -19.94
N GLU A 140 -7.28 2.22 -19.96
CA GLU A 140 -7.66 1.20 -20.95
C GLU A 140 -9.15 0.90 -20.90
N PHE A 141 -9.71 0.74 -19.70
CA PHE A 141 -11.13 0.54 -19.48
C PHE A 141 -11.97 1.71 -20.03
N ASN A 142 -11.60 2.95 -19.68
CA ASN A 142 -12.34 4.14 -20.14
C ASN A 142 -12.26 4.30 -21.67
N ASN A 143 -11.11 3.99 -22.27
CA ASN A 143 -10.95 4.02 -23.73
C ASN A 143 -11.81 2.95 -24.40
N TYR A 144 -11.87 1.76 -23.81
CA TYR A 144 -12.75 0.69 -24.27
C TYR A 144 -14.22 1.10 -24.23
N LEU A 145 -14.67 1.71 -23.12
CA LEU A 145 -16.03 2.24 -23.01
C LEU A 145 -16.32 3.29 -24.07
N ARG A 146 -15.42 4.25 -24.29
CA ARG A 146 -15.63 5.31 -25.29
C ARG A 146 -15.77 4.74 -26.71
N SER A 147 -14.93 3.76 -27.05
CA SER A 147 -14.89 3.18 -28.39
C SER A 147 -16.10 2.29 -28.70
N ASN A 148 -16.62 1.59 -27.69
CA ASN A 148 -17.68 0.58 -27.90
C ASN A 148 -19.06 1.02 -27.40
N MET A 149 -19.15 2.00 -26.49
CA MET A 149 -20.41 2.52 -25.93
C MET A 149 -20.72 3.96 -26.35
N GLY A 150 -19.76 4.69 -26.94
CA GLY A 150 -19.98 6.05 -27.45
C GLY A 150 -20.95 6.13 -28.64
N HIS A 151 -21.17 5.00 -29.32
CA HIS A 151 -22.10 4.90 -30.45
C HIS A 151 -23.52 4.42 -30.04
N THR A 152 -23.68 3.80 -28.86
CA THR A 152 -24.92 3.13 -28.45
C THR A 152 -25.98 4.08 -27.87
N ILE A 153 -25.62 5.35 -27.56
CA ILE A 153 -26.54 6.36 -26.99
C ILE A 153 -27.15 7.27 -28.09
N ARG A 154 -26.88 7.01 -29.38
CA ARG A 154 -27.35 7.86 -30.49
C ARG A 154 -28.50 7.31 -31.34
N ASN A 155 -29.10 6.18 -30.97
CA ASN A 155 -30.28 5.63 -31.65
C ASN A 155 -31.46 5.49 -30.69
#